data_AF-A0A2V9LZK9-F1
#
_entry.id   AF-A0A2V9LZK9-F1
#
_cell.length_a   1.000
_cell.length_b   1.000
_cell.length_c   1.000
_cell.angle_alpha   90.00
_cell.angle_beta   90.00
_cell.angle_gamma   90.00
#
_symmetry.space_group_name_H-M   'P 1'
#
loop_
_entity.id
_entity.type
_entity.pdbx_description
1 polymer ?
#
loop_
_entity_poly.entity_id
_entity_poly.type
_entity_poly.pdbx_seq_one_letter_code
_entity_poly.pdbx_strand_id
1 'polypeptide(L)'
;MRPQEKAESRAAQQPEALRDPYEIRPEDRVEPPATLRGALRRIGPGMILAASIVGSGELIATTTLGAEVGYAALWIILLSCFIKPVIQAELGRYTIATGETGLEGFNHFPGPRLRVNWIVWAWAVMVLCTLLQVGAMFGGVAQVLNLLVTAIPVNVWVVFLMILTLAILLGGGYERIERLAMVKVGLFTMLTFLAALLVFRQPQYFSWSALLRGLKPQLPGAGLTTAVAVFGITGVGATELFMYPYWCVEKGYARYAGCRQETEEWKRRAAGWVRVMHVDILASLVIYTVATTAFYVLGAGVLHGMGVVPAANDMIK
;
A
#
# COMPACT_ATOMS: atom_id res chain seq x y z
N MET A 1 18.04 25.75 -48.34
CA MET A 1 17.36 24.87 -47.36
C MET A 1 16.67 25.75 -46.35
N ARG A 2 15.34 25.66 -46.24
CA ARG A 2 14.51 26.64 -45.53
C ARG A 2 14.68 26.51 -44.00
N PRO A 3 14.70 27.63 -43.24
CA PRO A 3 14.83 27.61 -41.78
C PRO A 3 13.73 26.84 -41.05
N GLN A 4 12.60 26.53 -41.70
CA GLN A 4 11.52 25.70 -41.17
C GLN A 4 11.89 24.21 -41.07
N GLU A 5 12.59 23.64 -42.04
CA GLU A 5 13.07 22.23 -41.96
C GLU A 5 14.08 22.03 -40.83
N LYS A 6 14.91 23.03 -40.55
CA LYS A 6 15.83 23.00 -39.40
C LYS A 6 15.11 23.13 -38.06
N ALA A 7 13.93 23.75 -38.00
CA ALA A 7 13.13 23.81 -36.78
C ALA A 7 12.41 22.48 -36.51
N GLU A 8 11.86 21.85 -37.55
CA GLU A 8 11.22 20.53 -37.46
C GLU A 8 12.24 19.42 -37.17
N SER A 9 13.42 19.48 -37.78
CA SER A 9 14.52 18.54 -37.49
C SER A 9 15.09 18.69 -36.08
N ARG A 10 14.97 19.87 -35.45
CA ARG A 10 15.43 20.10 -34.07
C ARG A 10 14.39 19.67 -33.02
N ALA A 11 13.11 19.66 -33.39
CA ALA A 11 12.04 19.11 -32.57
C ALA A 11 12.10 17.57 -32.51
N ALA A 12 12.59 16.92 -33.58
CA ALA A 12 12.73 15.46 -33.66
C ALA A 12 13.94 14.88 -32.90
N GLN A 13 14.83 15.72 -32.35
CA GLN A 13 16.06 15.31 -31.69
C GLN A 13 16.31 16.10 -30.40
N GLN A 14 15.27 16.26 -29.58
CA GLN A 14 15.56 16.43 -28.15
C GLN A 14 16.06 15.08 -27.63
N PRO A 15 17.22 15.02 -26.95
CA PRO A 15 17.57 13.85 -26.16
C PRO A 15 16.40 13.57 -25.21
N GLU A 16 16.28 12.33 -24.74
CA GLU A 16 15.27 11.80 -23.80
C GLU A 16 15.30 12.55 -22.44
N ALA A 17 15.14 13.87 -22.49
CA ALA A 17 15.23 14.82 -21.42
C ALA A 17 13.93 14.71 -20.64
N LEU A 18 14.02 14.00 -19.50
CA LEU A 18 13.05 13.99 -18.40
C LEU A 18 11.62 14.24 -18.88
N ARG A 19 11.06 13.27 -19.61
CA ARG A 19 9.63 13.29 -19.96
C ARG A 19 8.84 13.38 -18.66
N ASP A 20 8.12 14.49 -18.48
CA ASP A 20 7.30 14.70 -17.29
C ASP A 20 6.19 13.63 -17.26
N PRO A 21 6.18 12.69 -16.28
CA PRO A 21 5.17 11.66 -16.17
C PRO A 21 3.76 12.23 -15.95
N TYR A 22 3.66 13.47 -15.47
CA TYR A 22 2.41 14.15 -15.10
C TYR A 22 1.78 14.91 -16.28
N GLU A 23 2.47 15.04 -17.41
CA GLU A 23 1.92 15.69 -18.60
C GLU A 23 1.17 14.67 -19.49
N ILE A 24 -0.13 14.88 -19.71
CA ILE A 24 -0.93 13.98 -20.54
C ILE A 24 -0.82 14.37 -22.01
N ARG A 25 -0.15 13.52 -22.80
CA ARG A 25 0.05 13.74 -24.24
C ARG A 25 -0.84 12.84 -25.09
N PRO A 26 -1.25 13.28 -26.29
CA PRO A 26 -2.05 12.46 -27.19
C PRO A 26 -1.35 11.18 -27.65
N GLU A 27 -0.02 11.21 -27.75
CA GLU A 27 0.82 10.08 -28.20
C GLU A 27 0.89 8.90 -27.23
N ASP A 28 0.65 9.13 -25.93
CA ASP A 28 0.75 8.09 -24.90
C ASP A 28 -0.57 7.32 -24.69
N ARG A 29 -1.59 7.56 -25.53
CA ARG A 29 -2.88 6.87 -25.43
C ARG A 29 -2.73 5.40 -25.78
N VAL A 30 -3.19 4.53 -24.88
CA VAL A 30 -3.13 3.07 -25.08
C VAL A 30 -4.52 2.48 -24.87
N GLU A 31 -4.94 1.59 -25.77
CA GLU A 31 -6.18 0.85 -25.57
C GLU A 31 -6.08 -0.09 -24.37
N PRO A 32 -7.10 -0.12 -23.51
CA PRO A 32 -7.09 -0.95 -22.32
C PRO A 32 -7.12 -2.43 -22.72
N PRO A 33 -6.44 -3.31 -21.98
CA PRO A 33 -6.49 -4.75 -22.26
C PRO A 33 -7.93 -5.28 -22.12
N ALA A 34 -8.43 -5.94 -23.15
CA ALA A 34 -9.77 -6.54 -23.14
C ALA A 34 -9.88 -7.79 -22.26
N THR A 35 -8.74 -8.40 -21.89
CA THR A 35 -8.68 -9.66 -21.13
C THR A 35 -8.22 -9.44 -19.70
N LEU A 36 -8.73 -10.25 -18.76
CA LEU A 36 -8.29 -10.25 -17.37
C LEU A 36 -6.79 -10.54 -17.23
N ARG A 37 -6.24 -11.43 -18.07
CA ARG A 37 -4.81 -11.71 -18.11
C ARG A 37 -3.99 -10.50 -18.55
N GLY A 38 -4.50 -9.72 -19.50
CA GLY A 38 -3.89 -8.46 -19.92
C GLY A 38 -3.93 -7.40 -18.81
N ALA A 39 -5.05 -7.30 -18.09
CA ALA A 39 -5.17 -6.43 -16.92
C ALA A 39 -4.20 -6.81 -15.80
N LEU A 40 -4.09 -8.11 -15.48
CA LEU A 40 -3.14 -8.64 -14.48
C LEU A 40 -1.67 -8.35 -14.82
N ARG A 41 -1.31 -8.19 -16.09
CA ARG A 41 0.06 -7.79 -16.50
C ARG A 41 0.33 -6.30 -16.33
N ARG A 42 -0.72 -5.50 -16.13
CA ARG A 42 -0.65 -4.04 -16.01
C ARG A 42 -0.82 -3.54 -14.58
N ILE A 43 -1.09 -4.44 -13.61
CA ILE A 43 -1.15 -4.12 -12.18
C ILE A 43 0.21 -3.60 -11.69
N GLY A 44 0.20 -2.84 -10.60
CA GLY A 44 1.40 -2.21 -10.05
C GLY A 44 1.12 -1.29 -8.88
N PRO A 45 0.28 -0.25 -9.05
CA PRO A 45 -0.07 0.67 -7.97
C PRO A 45 -0.63 -0.05 -6.72
N GLY A 46 -1.54 -1.00 -6.92
CA GLY A 46 -2.09 -1.84 -5.87
C GLY A 46 -1.05 -2.77 -5.23
N MET A 47 -0.08 -3.25 -6.00
CA MET A 47 1.00 -4.10 -5.48
C MET A 47 1.99 -3.32 -4.61
N ILE A 48 2.33 -2.09 -4.99
CA ILE A 48 3.16 -1.19 -4.16
C ILE A 48 2.41 -0.84 -2.88
N LEU A 49 1.11 -0.58 -2.98
CA LEU A 49 0.25 -0.34 -1.82
C LEU A 49 0.16 -1.57 -0.90
N ALA A 50 0.00 -2.77 -1.45
CA ALA A 50 0.07 -3.99 -0.65
C ALA A 50 1.45 -4.14 0.03
N ALA A 51 2.53 -3.73 -0.64
CA ALA A 51 3.87 -3.75 -0.07
C ALA A 51 4.10 -2.75 1.06
N SER A 52 3.43 -1.61 1.03
CA SER A 52 3.52 -0.62 2.10
C SER A 52 2.65 -0.99 3.30
N ILE A 53 1.49 -1.60 3.06
CA ILE A 53 0.55 -2.04 4.11
C ILE A 53 1.11 -3.25 4.86
N VAL A 54 1.51 -4.27 4.11
CA VAL A 54 1.98 -5.55 4.64
C VAL A 54 3.40 -5.37 5.18
N GLY A 55 3.50 -4.83 6.40
CA GLY A 55 4.75 -4.45 7.04
C GLY A 55 4.73 -4.64 8.56
N SER A 56 5.79 -4.21 9.24
CA SER A 56 6.00 -4.45 10.67
C SER A 56 4.91 -3.82 11.56
N GLY A 57 4.36 -2.66 11.18
CA GLY A 57 3.33 -1.97 11.96
C GLY A 57 2.03 -2.76 12.05
N GLU A 58 1.49 -3.21 10.91
CA GLU A 58 0.29 -4.03 10.87
C GLU A 58 0.53 -5.41 11.47
N LEU A 59 1.70 -6.02 11.20
CA LEU A 59 2.11 -7.29 11.80
C LEU A 59 2.03 -7.24 13.33
N ILE A 60 2.62 -6.21 13.95
CA ILE A 60 2.63 -6.07 15.41
C ILE A 60 1.21 -5.81 15.93
N ALA A 61 0.51 -4.85 15.35
CA ALA A 61 -0.82 -4.44 15.82
C ALA A 61 -1.84 -5.59 15.76
N THR A 62 -1.89 -6.31 14.63
CA THR A 62 -2.89 -7.37 14.41
C THR A 62 -2.60 -8.64 15.22
N THR A 63 -1.32 -8.98 15.42
CA THR A 63 -0.92 -10.10 16.28
C THR A 63 -1.19 -9.79 17.75
N THR A 64 -0.88 -8.57 18.22
CA THR A 64 -1.20 -8.13 19.59
C THR A 64 -2.71 -8.14 19.83
N LEU A 65 -3.52 -7.65 18.90
CA LEU A 65 -4.98 -7.71 19.04
C LEU A 65 -5.47 -9.17 19.12
N GLY A 66 -4.96 -10.04 18.25
CA GLY A 66 -5.27 -11.47 18.32
C GLY A 66 -4.89 -12.07 19.67
N ALA A 67 -3.72 -11.71 20.20
CA ALA A 67 -3.26 -12.16 21.51
C ALA A 67 -4.16 -11.69 22.67
N GLU A 68 -4.70 -10.46 22.60
CA GLU A 68 -5.57 -9.90 23.64
C GLU A 68 -6.98 -10.47 23.62
N VAL A 69 -7.61 -10.56 22.44
CA VAL A 69 -9.05 -10.85 22.32
C VAL A 69 -9.37 -12.18 21.63
N GLY A 70 -8.35 -13.00 21.39
CA GLY A 70 -8.49 -14.25 20.65
C GLY A 70 -9.06 -14.00 19.26
N TYR A 71 -10.07 -14.76 18.86
CA TYR A 71 -10.70 -14.64 17.53
C TYR A 71 -11.80 -13.55 17.45
N ALA A 72 -12.16 -12.88 18.56
CA ALA A 72 -13.38 -12.07 18.64
C ALA A 72 -13.40 -10.83 17.72
N ALA A 73 -12.23 -10.27 17.40
CA ALA A 73 -12.10 -9.08 16.55
C ALA A 73 -11.78 -9.40 15.08
N LEU A 74 -11.82 -10.67 14.65
CA LEU A 74 -11.54 -11.04 13.27
C LEU A 74 -12.45 -10.30 12.28
N TRP A 75 -13.74 -10.15 12.59
CA TRP A 75 -14.67 -9.41 11.75
C TRP A 75 -14.30 -7.92 11.59
N ILE A 76 -13.70 -7.30 12.62
CA ILE A 76 -13.25 -5.89 12.60
C ILE A 76 -12.08 -5.74 11.63
N ILE A 77 -11.14 -6.70 11.65
CA ILE A 77 -10.01 -6.76 10.72
C ILE A 77 -10.50 -6.86 9.28
N LEU A 78 -11.37 -7.84 9.00
CA LEU A 78 -11.90 -8.06 7.66
C LEU A 78 -12.73 -6.86 7.17
N LEU A 79 -13.53 -6.26 8.05
CA LEU A 79 -14.30 -5.06 7.73
C LEU A 79 -13.37 -3.89 7.38
N SER A 80 -12.30 -3.67 8.15
CA SER A 80 -11.31 -2.63 7.88
C SER A 80 -10.65 -2.84 6.51
N CYS A 81 -10.20 -4.07 6.24
CA CYS A 81 -9.61 -4.46 4.97
C CYS A 81 -10.54 -4.22 3.78
N PHE A 82 -11.86 -4.40 3.94
CA PHE A 82 -12.84 -4.30 2.86
C PHE A 82 -13.38 -2.90 2.61
N ILE A 83 -13.62 -2.10 3.66
CA ILE A 83 -14.29 -0.80 3.51
C ILE A 83 -13.38 0.28 2.89
N LYS A 84 -12.09 0.27 3.22
CA LYS A 84 -11.13 1.30 2.83
C LYS A 84 -10.78 1.30 1.32
N PRO A 85 -10.65 0.14 0.65
CA PRO A 85 -10.47 0.09 -0.81
C PRO A 85 -11.57 0.74 -1.64
N VAL A 86 -12.79 0.87 -1.09
CA VAL A 86 -13.86 1.58 -1.78
C VAL A 86 -13.48 3.04 -2.01
N ILE A 87 -12.89 3.68 -1.00
CA ILE A 87 -12.38 5.06 -1.09
C ILE A 87 -11.19 5.12 -2.06
N GLN A 88 -10.29 4.13 -1.98
CA GLN A 88 -9.15 4.00 -2.90
C GLN A 88 -9.60 3.91 -4.37
N ALA A 89 -10.67 3.15 -4.63
CA ALA A 89 -11.23 3.01 -5.98
C ALA A 89 -11.80 4.33 -6.50
N GLU A 90 -12.49 5.11 -5.67
CA GLU A 90 -13.00 6.42 -6.07
C GLU A 90 -11.87 7.45 -6.31
N LEU A 91 -10.84 7.47 -5.47
CA LEU A 91 -9.66 8.32 -5.69
C LEU A 91 -8.91 7.94 -6.97
N GLY A 92 -8.76 6.65 -7.24
CA GLY A 92 -8.15 6.18 -8.49
C GLY A 92 -8.99 6.51 -9.72
N ARG A 93 -10.32 6.36 -9.64
CA ARG A 93 -11.27 6.76 -10.70
C ARG A 93 -11.18 8.25 -10.98
N TYR A 94 -11.10 9.07 -9.94
CA TYR A 94 -10.89 10.51 -10.06
C TYR A 94 -9.63 10.80 -10.88
N THR A 95 -8.48 10.25 -10.48
CA THR A 95 -7.20 10.47 -11.15
C THR A 95 -7.18 9.97 -12.60
N ILE A 96 -7.82 8.83 -12.91
CA ILE A 96 -7.92 8.36 -14.31
C ILE A 96 -8.80 9.30 -15.14
N ALA A 97 -9.84 9.89 -14.54
CA ALA A 97 -10.76 10.77 -15.25
C ALA A 97 -10.23 12.20 -15.43
N THR A 98 -9.51 12.74 -14.45
CA THR A 98 -9.02 14.13 -14.46
C THR A 98 -7.57 14.25 -14.91
N GLY A 99 -6.76 13.21 -14.68
CA GLY A 99 -5.31 13.31 -14.80
C GLY A 99 -4.61 13.90 -13.60
N GLU A 100 -5.36 14.40 -12.61
CA GLU A 100 -4.81 15.09 -11.46
C GLU A 100 -4.32 14.11 -10.39
N THR A 101 -3.26 14.53 -9.70
CA THR A 101 -2.74 13.82 -8.54
C THR A 101 -3.64 14.02 -7.31
N GLY A 102 -3.43 13.20 -6.27
CA GLY A 102 -4.23 13.27 -5.05
C GLY A 102 -4.23 14.67 -4.40
N LEU A 103 -3.04 15.25 -4.16
CA LEU A 103 -2.94 16.56 -3.51
C LEU A 103 -3.48 17.70 -4.36
N GLU A 104 -3.36 17.58 -5.68
CA GLU A 104 -3.93 18.55 -6.62
C GLU A 104 -5.47 18.54 -6.55
N GLY A 105 -6.08 17.34 -6.56
CA GLY A 105 -7.52 17.18 -6.36
C GLY A 105 -7.99 17.74 -5.01
N PHE A 106 -7.24 17.50 -3.93
CA PHE A 106 -7.58 18.06 -2.61
C PHE A 106 -7.43 19.59 -2.54
N ASN A 107 -6.57 20.19 -3.37
CA ASN A 107 -6.40 21.63 -3.41
C ASN A 107 -7.65 22.35 -3.96
N HIS A 108 -8.45 21.67 -4.77
CA HIS A 108 -9.72 22.17 -5.30
C HIS A 108 -10.84 22.31 -4.27
N PHE A 109 -10.74 21.66 -3.10
CA PHE A 109 -11.79 21.72 -2.08
C PHE A 109 -12.03 23.17 -1.57
N PRO A 110 -13.27 23.49 -1.15
CA PRO A 110 -13.56 24.75 -0.49
C PRO A 110 -12.93 24.78 0.92
N GLY A 111 -12.47 25.95 1.35
CA GLY A 111 -11.91 26.13 2.69
C GLY A 111 -10.83 27.21 2.77
N PRO A 112 -10.26 27.44 3.98
CA PRO A 112 -9.20 28.41 4.17
C PRO A 112 -7.94 28.03 3.36
N ARG A 113 -7.38 29.01 2.65
CA ARG A 113 -6.19 28.86 1.81
C ARG A 113 -5.11 29.81 2.30
N LEU A 114 -4.07 29.27 2.95
CA LEU A 114 -2.89 30.05 3.36
C LEU A 114 -1.79 30.10 2.29
N ARG A 115 -2.03 29.46 1.13
CA ARG A 115 -1.30 29.45 -0.16
C ARG A 115 -1.78 28.23 -0.97
N VAL A 116 -1.82 27.10 -0.26
CA VAL A 116 -2.51 25.86 -0.64
C VAL A 116 -3.65 25.61 0.35
N ASN A 117 -4.55 24.68 0.00
CA ASN A 117 -5.67 24.28 0.84
C ASN A 117 -5.19 23.75 2.21
N TRP A 118 -5.93 24.03 3.29
CA TRP A 118 -5.67 23.52 4.64
C TRP A 118 -5.53 21.99 4.69
N ILE A 119 -6.21 21.24 3.81
CA ILE A 119 -6.09 19.78 3.72
C ILE A 119 -4.66 19.37 3.32
N VAL A 120 -4.04 20.10 2.39
CA VAL A 120 -2.66 19.85 1.95
C VAL A 120 -1.69 20.14 3.09
N TRP A 121 -1.94 21.18 3.88
CA TRP A 121 -1.17 21.46 5.09
C TRP A 121 -1.34 20.38 6.17
N ALA A 122 -2.58 19.93 6.40
CA ALA A 122 -2.86 18.85 7.33
C ALA A 122 -2.17 17.55 6.91
N TRP A 123 -2.16 17.25 5.61
CA TRP A 123 -1.40 16.13 5.05
C TRP A 123 0.12 16.30 5.25
N ALA A 124 0.67 17.49 5.02
CA ALA A 124 2.10 17.75 5.26
C ALA A 124 2.48 17.53 6.73
N VAL A 125 1.65 17.97 7.67
CA VAL A 125 1.84 17.70 9.11
C VAL A 125 1.76 16.20 9.40
N MET A 126 0.78 15.50 8.81
CA MET A 126 0.66 14.05 8.95
C MET A 126 1.92 13.34 8.47
N VAL A 127 2.45 13.70 7.29
CA VAL A 127 3.69 13.14 6.74
C VAL A 127 4.87 13.37 7.70
N LEU A 128 4.99 14.57 8.27
CA LEU A 128 6.03 14.84 9.28
C LEU A 128 5.89 13.91 10.50
N CYS A 129 4.68 13.68 10.98
CA CYS A 129 4.44 12.73 12.08
C CYS A 129 4.78 11.28 11.67
N THR A 130 4.52 10.88 10.41
CA THR A 130 4.85 9.53 9.93
C THR A 130 6.35 9.25 9.87
N LEU A 131 7.22 10.27 9.87
CA LEU A 131 8.67 10.06 9.94
C LEU A 131 9.10 9.35 11.23
N LEU A 132 8.36 9.54 12.33
CA LEU A 132 8.59 8.80 13.58
C LEU A 132 8.27 7.31 13.41
N GLN A 133 7.19 6.99 12.69
CA GLN A 133 6.81 5.61 12.37
C GLN A 133 7.87 4.94 11.49
N VAL A 134 8.35 5.64 10.44
CA VAL A 134 9.44 5.14 9.58
C VAL A 134 10.72 4.92 10.40
N GLY A 135 11.06 5.83 11.31
CA GLY A 135 12.18 5.66 12.24
C GLY A 135 12.04 4.40 13.12
N ALA A 136 10.84 4.13 13.64
CA ALA A 136 10.54 2.92 14.39
C ALA A 136 10.72 1.64 13.53
N MET A 137 10.36 1.69 12.25
CA MET A 137 10.59 0.57 11.32
C MET A 137 12.09 0.29 11.11
N PHE A 138 12.91 1.33 10.91
CA PHE A 138 14.37 1.18 10.84
C PHE A 138 14.94 0.59 12.13
N GLY A 139 14.46 1.05 13.28
CA GLY A 139 14.85 0.51 14.59
C GLY A 139 14.50 -0.97 14.73
N GLY A 140 13.29 -1.37 14.35
CA GLY A 140 12.86 -2.77 14.42
C GLY A 140 13.68 -3.70 13.53
N VAL A 141 13.96 -3.30 12.28
CA VAL A 141 14.81 -4.10 11.39
C VAL A 141 16.25 -4.15 11.91
N ALA A 142 16.77 -3.04 12.44
CA ALA A 142 18.11 -3.01 13.02
C ALA A 142 18.24 -3.90 14.27
N GLN A 143 17.20 -4.02 15.09
CA GLN A 143 17.15 -4.97 16.20
C GLN A 143 17.20 -6.42 15.70
N VAL A 144 16.39 -6.77 14.70
CA VAL A 144 16.42 -8.11 14.09
C VAL A 144 17.81 -8.44 13.52
N LEU A 145 18.46 -7.49 12.86
CA LEU A 145 19.83 -7.68 12.35
C LEU A 145 20.87 -7.83 13.48
N ASN A 146 20.69 -7.12 14.58
CA ASN A 146 21.54 -7.25 15.76
C ASN A 146 21.40 -8.64 16.43
N LEU A 147 20.23 -9.29 16.37
CA LEU A 147 20.08 -10.68 16.84
C LEU A 147 20.89 -11.67 15.99
N LEU A 148 21.03 -11.41 14.69
CA LEU A 148 21.82 -12.26 13.78
C LEU A 148 23.33 -12.03 13.94
N VAL A 149 23.72 -10.76 14.14
CA VAL A 149 25.12 -10.36 14.30
C VAL A 149 25.24 -9.45 15.52
N THR A 150 25.37 -10.08 16.69
CA THR A 150 25.41 -9.42 18.00
C THR A 150 26.63 -8.52 18.19
N ALA A 151 27.69 -8.73 17.39
CA ALA A 151 28.90 -7.92 17.41
C ALA A 151 28.70 -6.48 16.91
N ILE A 152 27.65 -6.20 16.13
CA ILE A 152 27.42 -4.88 15.53
C ILE A 152 26.28 -4.18 16.27
N PRO A 153 26.50 -2.98 16.84
CA PRO A 153 25.47 -2.27 17.60
C PRO A 153 24.32 -1.80 16.70
N VAL A 154 23.10 -1.74 17.25
CA VAL A 154 21.87 -1.35 16.55
C VAL A 154 22.00 -0.02 15.81
N ASN A 155 22.69 0.98 16.40
CA ASN A 155 22.87 2.29 15.78
C ASN A 155 23.62 2.22 14.44
N VAL A 156 24.60 1.31 14.32
CA VAL A 156 25.35 1.12 13.06
C VAL A 156 24.45 0.47 12.02
N TRP A 157 23.62 -0.49 12.42
CA TRP A 157 22.61 -1.08 11.53
C TRP A 157 21.61 -0.06 11.02
N VAL A 158 21.12 0.86 11.87
CA VAL A 158 20.20 1.93 11.44
C VAL A 158 20.85 2.82 10.38
N VAL A 159 22.08 3.28 10.60
CA VAL A 159 22.81 4.12 9.64
C VAL A 159 23.05 3.37 8.33
N PHE A 160 23.45 2.10 8.40
CA PHE A 160 23.63 1.25 7.23
C PHE A 160 22.33 1.11 6.42
N LEU A 161 21.21 0.82 7.07
CA LEU A 161 19.90 0.70 6.42
C LEU A 161 19.44 2.03 5.80
N MET A 162 19.72 3.16 6.45
CA MET A 162 19.44 4.49 5.91
C MET A 162 20.23 4.73 4.62
N ILE A 163 21.55 4.48 4.62
CA ILE A 163 22.41 4.63 3.44
C ILE A 163 21.95 3.69 2.32
N LEU A 164 21.64 2.43 2.65
CA LEU A 164 21.15 1.45 1.69
C LEU A 164 19.82 1.91 1.04
N THR A 165 18.89 2.42 1.84
CA THR A 165 17.60 2.93 1.36
C THR A 165 17.81 4.14 0.46
N LEU A 166 18.69 5.07 0.85
CA LEU A 166 19.04 6.23 0.05
C LEU A 166 19.69 5.82 -1.28
N ALA A 167 20.59 4.85 -1.28
CA ALA A 167 21.22 4.33 -2.50
C ALA A 167 20.21 3.70 -3.46
N ILE A 168 19.23 2.94 -2.95
CA ILE A 168 18.14 2.37 -3.75
C ILE A 168 17.27 3.48 -4.34
N LEU A 169 16.95 4.52 -3.56
CA LEU A 169 16.10 5.62 -4.01
C LEU A 169 16.79 6.50 -5.06
N LEU A 170 18.06 6.83 -4.84
CA LEU A 170 18.88 7.60 -5.79
C LEU A 170 19.16 6.83 -7.09
N GLY A 171 19.15 5.50 -7.04
CA GLY A 171 19.27 4.66 -8.23
C GLY A 171 18.12 4.85 -9.24
N GLY A 172 16.96 5.33 -8.78
CA GLY A 172 15.86 5.80 -9.62
C GLY A 172 15.02 4.71 -10.32
N GLY A 173 13.79 5.08 -10.66
CA GLY A 173 12.87 4.32 -11.53
C GLY A 173 11.73 3.61 -10.79
N TYR A 174 10.49 4.06 -11.02
CA TYR A 174 9.27 3.42 -10.50
C TYR A 174 9.24 1.91 -10.77
N GLU A 175 9.61 1.48 -11.99
CA GLU A 175 9.58 0.06 -12.37
C GLU A 175 10.52 -0.82 -11.52
N ARG A 176 11.67 -0.29 -11.10
CA ARG A 176 12.61 -1.04 -10.24
C ARG A 176 12.07 -1.18 -8.83
N ILE A 177 11.53 -0.10 -8.28
CA ILE A 177 10.91 -0.07 -6.95
C ILE A 177 9.69 -1.00 -6.93
N GLU A 178 8.86 -0.93 -7.97
CA GLU A 178 7.69 -1.79 -8.15
C GLU A 178 8.09 -3.27 -8.18
N ARG A 179 9.11 -3.63 -8.98
CA ARG A 179 9.57 -5.03 -9.09
C ARG A 179 10.14 -5.55 -7.76
N LEU A 180 10.92 -4.73 -7.06
CA LEU A 180 11.46 -5.06 -5.75
C LEU A 180 10.34 -5.24 -4.71
N ALA A 181 9.35 -4.33 -4.71
CA ALA A 181 8.19 -4.40 -3.83
C ALA A 181 7.37 -5.67 -4.08
N MET A 182 7.09 -6.00 -5.35
CA MET A 182 6.37 -7.22 -5.73
C MET A 182 7.08 -8.49 -5.23
N VAL A 183 8.41 -8.57 -5.38
CA VAL A 183 9.18 -9.72 -4.89
C VAL A 183 9.13 -9.82 -3.37
N LYS A 184 9.31 -8.69 -2.66
CA LYS A 184 9.26 -8.65 -1.18
C LYS A 184 7.89 -9.07 -0.65
N VAL A 185 6.81 -8.53 -1.22
CA VAL A 185 5.44 -8.92 -0.85
C VAL A 185 5.20 -10.38 -1.13
N GLY A 186 5.53 -10.85 -2.34
CA GLY A 186 5.34 -12.26 -2.70
C GLY A 186 6.03 -13.20 -1.72
N LEU A 187 7.30 -12.92 -1.38
CA LEU A 187 8.05 -13.70 -0.40
C LEU A 187 7.43 -13.63 1.00
N PHE A 188 7.11 -12.42 1.48
CA PHE A 188 6.59 -12.22 2.83
C PHE A 188 5.19 -12.82 3.01
N THR A 189 4.28 -12.61 2.06
CA THR A 189 2.96 -13.25 2.04
C THR A 189 3.09 -14.77 1.96
N MET A 190 4.02 -15.31 1.17
CA MET A 190 4.27 -16.76 1.11
C MET A 190 4.69 -17.32 2.48
N LEU A 191 5.67 -16.68 3.14
CA LEU A 191 6.14 -17.10 4.47
C LEU A 191 5.02 -17.02 5.52
N THR A 192 4.23 -15.95 5.47
CA THR A 192 3.10 -15.72 6.38
C THR A 192 2.01 -16.76 6.20
N PHE A 193 1.67 -17.06 4.95
CA PHE A 193 0.70 -18.10 4.61
C PHE A 193 1.18 -19.48 5.06
N LEU A 194 2.46 -19.80 4.86
CA LEU A 194 3.05 -21.05 5.34
C LEU A 194 2.97 -21.16 6.87
N ALA A 195 3.30 -20.08 7.60
CA ALA A 195 3.16 -20.05 9.06
C ALA A 195 1.72 -20.30 9.52
N ALA A 196 0.73 -19.67 8.87
CA ALA A 196 -0.68 -19.91 9.16
C ALA A 196 -1.10 -21.35 8.85
N LEU A 197 -0.65 -21.94 7.74
CA LEU A 197 -0.91 -23.35 7.40
C LEU A 197 -0.34 -24.32 8.45
N LEU A 198 0.83 -24.02 9.01
CA LEU A 198 1.41 -24.82 10.09
C LEU A 198 0.56 -24.75 11.36
N VAL A 199 0.03 -23.58 11.70
CA VAL A 199 -0.90 -23.42 12.84
C VAL A 199 -2.22 -24.15 12.61
N PHE A 200 -2.76 -24.14 11.39
CA PHE A 200 -3.99 -24.90 11.06
C PHE A 200 -3.83 -26.42 11.26
N ARG A 201 -2.59 -26.93 11.21
CA ARG A 201 -2.28 -28.34 11.47
C ARG A 201 -2.18 -28.67 12.96
N GLN A 202 -2.24 -27.68 13.85
CA GLN A 202 -2.10 -27.82 15.30
C GLN A 202 -3.45 -27.59 16.01
N PRO A 203 -4.19 -28.66 16.36
CA PRO A 203 -5.53 -28.55 16.95
C PRO A 203 -5.56 -27.81 18.30
N GLN A 204 -4.42 -27.78 18.99
CA GLN A 204 -4.21 -27.07 20.25
C GLN A 204 -4.24 -25.54 20.10
N TYR A 205 -3.84 -25.01 18.94
CA TYR A 205 -3.75 -23.57 18.68
C TYR A 205 -4.80 -23.08 17.68
N PHE A 206 -5.52 -23.98 17.02
CA PHE A 206 -6.49 -23.59 16.00
C PHE A 206 -7.78 -24.39 16.07
N SER A 207 -8.90 -23.66 16.00
CA SER A 207 -10.23 -24.24 15.91
C SER A 207 -11.08 -23.52 14.87
N TRP A 208 -11.58 -24.28 13.89
CA TRP A 208 -12.52 -23.78 12.88
C TRP A 208 -13.78 -23.17 13.49
N SER A 209 -14.28 -23.72 14.61
CA SER A 209 -15.45 -23.18 15.29
C SER A 209 -15.15 -21.87 16.01
N ALA A 210 -13.92 -21.66 16.48
CA ALA A 210 -13.49 -20.39 17.05
C ALA A 210 -13.33 -19.31 15.97
N LEU A 211 -12.73 -19.66 14.82
CA LEU A 211 -12.60 -18.76 13.67
C LEU A 211 -13.96 -18.28 13.17
N LEU A 212 -14.92 -19.20 12.96
CA LEU A 212 -16.28 -18.88 12.51
C LEU A 212 -17.05 -18.05 13.54
N ARG A 213 -16.80 -18.24 14.84
CA ARG A 213 -17.35 -17.37 15.89
C ARG A 213 -16.77 -15.96 15.82
N GLY A 214 -15.49 -15.83 15.50
CA GLY A 214 -14.82 -14.54 15.31
C GLY A 214 -15.34 -13.71 14.14
N LEU A 215 -16.02 -14.34 13.18
CA LEU A 215 -16.71 -13.65 12.08
C LEU A 215 -18.05 -13.04 12.52
N LYS A 216 -18.61 -13.46 13.67
CA LYS A 216 -19.84 -12.86 14.19
C LYS A 216 -19.53 -11.48 14.76
N PRO A 217 -20.38 -10.46 14.50
CA PRO A 217 -20.19 -9.13 15.06
C PRO A 217 -20.32 -9.19 16.59
N GLN A 218 -19.18 -9.22 17.27
CA GLN A 218 -19.09 -9.15 18.71
C GLN A 218 -18.03 -8.13 19.08
N LEU A 219 -18.37 -7.21 19.98
CA LEU A 219 -17.42 -6.22 20.47
C LEU A 219 -16.51 -6.86 21.52
N PRO A 220 -15.18 -6.78 21.38
CA PRO A 220 -14.27 -7.24 22.41
C PRO A 220 -14.36 -6.30 23.62
N GLY A 221 -14.79 -6.78 24.78
CA GLY A 221 -14.95 -5.94 25.98
C GLY A 221 -13.63 -5.33 26.46
N ALA A 222 -12.65 -6.16 26.80
CA ALA A 222 -11.37 -5.71 27.36
C ALA A 222 -10.36 -5.18 26.32
N GLY A 223 -10.58 -5.44 25.02
CA GLY A 223 -9.66 -5.05 23.94
C GLY A 223 -10.29 -4.10 22.91
N LEU A 224 -11.35 -3.37 23.26
CA LEU A 224 -12.02 -2.45 22.34
C LEU A 224 -11.10 -1.31 21.88
N THR A 225 -10.28 -0.76 22.79
CA THR A 225 -9.32 0.31 22.48
C THR A 225 -8.28 -0.15 21.48
N THR A 226 -7.69 -1.33 21.71
CA THR A 226 -6.77 -1.97 20.78
C THR A 226 -7.47 -2.26 19.45
N ALA A 227 -8.69 -2.80 19.47
CA ALA A 227 -9.44 -3.10 18.25
C ALA A 227 -9.71 -1.85 17.40
N VAL A 228 -10.02 -0.71 18.01
CA VAL A 228 -10.21 0.58 17.32
C VAL A 228 -8.88 1.09 16.74
N ALA A 229 -7.79 0.99 17.51
CA ALA A 229 -6.46 1.38 17.02
C ALA A 229 -6.02 0.52 15.83
N VAL A 230 -6.20 -0.81 15.93
CA VAL A 230 -5.91 -1.75 14.83
C VAL A 230 -6.83 -1.49 13.64
N PHE A 231 -8.12 -1.24 13.85
CA PHE A 231 -9.03 -0.85 12.76
C PHE A 231 -8.50 0.39 12.01
N GLY A 232 -7.94 1.37 12.72
CA GLY A 232 -7.33 2.56 12.13
C GLY A 232 -6.14 2.26 11.21
N ILE A 233 -5.21 1.39 11.65
CA ILE A 233 -3.95 1.11 10.93
C ILE A 233 -4.04 -0.04 9.91
N THR A 234 -4.95 -1.01 10.09
CA THR A 234 -5.08 -2.20 9.24
C THR A 234 -5.65 -1.88 7.86
N GLY A 235 -5.15 -2.56 6.82
CA GLY A 235 -5.54 -2.31 5.44
C GLY A 235 -5.05 -0.96 4.93
N VAL A 236 -5.86 -0.26 4.12
CA VAL A 236 -5.41 0.95 3.41
C VAL A 236 -5.41 2.17 4.33
N GLY A 237 -4.22 2.60 4.76
CA GLY A 237 -4.05 3.78 5.60
C GLY A 237 -4.28 5.10 4.86
N ALA A 238 -4.26 6.20 5.62
CA ALA A 238 -4.42 7.54 5.05
C ALA A 238 -3.31 7.83 4.03
N THR A 239 -2.05 7.59 4.40
CA THR A 239 -0.88 7.81 3.54
C THR A 239 -1.01 7.08 2.20
N GLU A 240 -1.41 5.81 2.22
CA GLU A 240 -1.62 4.98 1.05
C GLU A 240 -2.73 5.52 0.14
N LEU A 241 -3.85 5.99 0.72
CA LEU A 241 -4.93 6.62 -0.04
C LEU A 241 -4.46 7.87 -0.78
N PHE A 242 -3.58 8.68 -0.18
CA PHE A 242 -3.02 9.87 -0.82
C PHE A 242 -1.99 9.52 -1.91
N MET A 243 -1.18 8.48 -1.70
CA MET A 243 -0.13 8.07 -2.64
C MET A 243 -0.66 7.24 -3.82
N TYR A 244 -1.75 6.49 -3.65
CA TYR A 244 -2.30 5.62 -4.68
C TYR A 244 -2.62 6.34 -6.01
N PRO A 245 -3.25 7.54 -6.00
CA PRO A 245 -3.35 8.41 -7.18
C PRO A 245 -2.02 8.64 -7.91
N TYR A 246 -0.95 8.96 -7.19
CA TYR A 246 0.38 9.20 -7.77
C TYR A 246 0.90 7.95 -8.48
N TRP A 247 0.76 6.78 -7.86
CA TRP A 247 1.17 5.53 -8.49
C TRP A 247 0.33 5.19 -9.72
N CYS A 248 -0.96 5.55 -9.75
CA CYS A 248 -1.79 5.41 -10.94
C CYS A 248 -1.30 6.30 -12.09
N VAL A 249 -0.85 7.53 -11.80
CA VAL A 249 -0.24 8.43 -12.79
C VAL A 249 1.10 7.89 -13.26
N GLU A 250 1.99 7.51 -12.34
CA GLU A 250 3.34 6.98 -12.63
C GLU A 250 3.30 5.70 -13.46
N LYS A 251 2.39 4.77 -13.15
CA LYS A 251 2.17 3.57 -13.97
C LYS A 251 1.62 3.90 -15.37
N GLY A 252 0.97 5.05 -15.48
CA GLY A 252 0.42 5.61 -16.71
C GLY A 252 -1.07 5.42 -16.88
N TYR A 253 -1.85 4.95 -15.90
CA TYR A 253 -3.29 4.70 -16.07
C TYR A 253 -4.04 5.94 -16.56
N ALA A 254 -3.74 7.11 -15.97
CA ALA A 254 -4.32 8.38 -16.39
C ALA A 254 -3.81 8.81 -17.78
N ARG A 255 -2.49 8.67 -18.02
CA ARG A 255 -1.85 9.01 -19.29
C ARG A 255 -2.38 8.16 -20.46
N TYR A 256 -2.56 6.86 -20.26
CA TYR A 256 -3.10 5.92 -21.24
C TYR A 256 -4.57 6.19 -21.56
N ALA A 257 -5.37 6.66 -20.58
CA ALA A 257 -6.73 7.11 -20.81
C ALA A 257 -6.78 8.39 -21.66
N GLY A 258 -5.78 9.26 -21.52
CA GLY A 258 -5.65 10.52 -22.24
C GLY A 258 -6.55 11.62 -21.66
N CYS A 259 -6.33 12.87 -22.10
CA CYS A 259 -7.07 14.02 -21.59
C CYS A 259 -8.58 13.81 -21.67
N ARG A 260 -9.29 14.28 -20.65
CA ARG A 260 -10.75 14.21 -20.58
C ARG A 260 -11.38 14.84 -21.81
N GLN A 261 -12.21 14.06 -22.50
CA GLN A 261 -12.97 14.49 -23.65
C GLN A 261 -14.40 13.95 -23.55
N GLU A 262 -15.39 14.72 -23.97
CA GLU A 262 -16.80 14.27 -23.99
C GLU A 262 -17.11 13.35 -25.18
N THR A 263 -16.14 12.54 -25.60
CA THR A 263 -16.29 11.57 -26.70
C THR A 263 -16.57 10.18 -26.15
N GLU A 264 -17.39 9.39 -26.85
CA GLU A 264 -17.68 8.00 -26.48
C GLU A 264 -16.41 7.13 -26.49
N GLU A 265 -15.45 7.44 -27.35
CA GLU A 265 -14.15 6.77 -27.39
C GLU A 265 -13.34 6.99 -26.11
N TRP A 266 -13.31 8.23 -25.60
CA TRP A 266 -12.63 8.52 -24.34
C TRP A 266 -13.33 7.81 -23.18
N LYS A 267 -14.67 7.88 -23.10
CA LYS A 267 -15.44 7.19 -22.04
C LYS A 267 -15.16 5.70 -22.03
N ARG A 268 -15.16 5.05 -23.20
CA ARG A 268 -14.82 3.62 -23.35
C ARG A 268 -13.41 3.32 -22.84
N ARG A 269 -12.43 4.12 -23.25
CA ARG A 269 -11.02 3.93 -22.88
C ARG A 269 -10.78 4.15 -21.39
N ALA A 270 -11.30 5.24 -20.84
CA ALA A 270 -11.24 5.55 -19.41
C ALA A 270 -11.91 4.45 -18.58
N ALA A 271 -13.10 3.98 -18.98
CA ALA A 271 -13.78 2.86 -18.30
C ALA A 271 -12.96 1.56 -18.32
N GLY A 272 -12.26 1.28 -19.43
CA GLY A 272 -11.38 0.12 -19.50
C GLY A 272 -10.15 0.22 -18.60
N TRP A 273 -9.52 1.39 -18.50
CA TRP A 273 -8.41 1.62 -17.54
C TRP A 273 -8.89 1.62 -16.09
N VAL A 274 -10.08 2.14 -15.81
CA VAL A 274 -10.75 1.99 -14.52
C VAL A 274 -10.99 0.51 -14.19
N ARG A 275 -11.33 -0.34 -15.17
CA ARG A 275 -11.44 -1.79 -14.94
C ARG A 275 -10.09 -2.42 -14.56
N VAL A 276 -9.00 -2.04 -15.23
CA VAL A 276 -7.64 -2.50 -14.87
C VAL A 276 -7.30 -2.08 -13.44
N MET A 277 -7.60 -0.84 -13.08
CA MET A 277 -7.43 -0.31 -11.73
C MET A 277 -8.25 -1.10 -10.70
N HIS A 278 -9.50 -1.46 -10.98
CA HIS A 278 -10.27 -2.31 -10.05
C HIS A 278 -9.67 -3.71 -9.89
N VAL A 279 -9.11 -4.29 -10.96
CA VAL A 279 -8.39 -5.58 -10.86
C VAL A 279 -7.14 -5.45 -10.00
N ASP A 280 -6.40 -4.34 -10.14
CA ASP A 280 -5.22 -4.01 -9.33
C ASP A 280 -5.58 -3.86 -7.83
N ILE A 281 -6.66 -3.13 -7.52
CA ILE A 281 -7.19 -2.98 -6.15
C ILE A 281 -7.70 -4.32 -5.60
N LEU A 282 -8.39 -5.12 -6.40
CA LEU A 282 -8.89 -6.42 -5.95
C LEU A 282 -7.75 -7.40 -5.67
N ALA A 283 -6.72 -7.41 -6.53
CA ALA A 283 -5.54 -8.25 -6.34
C ALA A 283 -4.80 -7.86 -5.05
N SER A 284 -4.58 -6.56 -4.83
CA SER A 284 -3.94 -6.08 -3.60
C SER A 284 -4.79 -6.37 -2.37
N LEU A 285 -6.11 -6.15 -2.43
CA LEU A 285 -7.08 -6.49 -1.39
C LEU A 285 -6.96 -7.93 -0.94
N VAL A 286 -6.95 -8.88 -1.88
CA VAL A 286 -6.81 -10.30 -1.55
C VAL A 286 -5.46 -10.56 -0.87
N ILE A 287 -4.37 -10.03 -1.41
CA ILE A 287 -3.01 -10.28 -0.91
C ILE A 287 -2.86 -9.78 0.53
N TYR A 288 -3.16 -8.51 0.80
CA TYR A 288 -2.99 -7.99 2.16
C TYR A 288 -4.01 -8.61 3.11
N THR A 289 -5.27 -8.83 2.70
CA THR A 289 -6.28 -9.43 3.60
C THR A 289 -5.89 -10.84 4.04
N VAL A 290 -5.32 -11.64 3.13
CA VAL A 290 -4.81 -12.98 3.47
C VAL A 290 -3.64 -12.88 4.45
N ALA A 291 -2.69 -11.97 4.21
CA ALA A 291 -1.56 -11.77 5.11
C ALA A 291 -2.01 -11.28 6.51
N THR A 292 -2.86 -10.26 6.57
CA THR A 292 -3.42 -9.69 7.80
C THR A 292 -4.21 -10.74 8.59
N THR A 293 -5.05 -11.54 7.90
CA THR A 293 -5.82 -12.61 8.55
C THR A 293 -4.89 -13.68 9.12
N ALA A 294 -3.84 -14.04 8.39
CA ALA A 294 -2.85 -15.00 8.87
C ALA A 294 -2.13 -14.49 10.14
N PHE A 295 -1.73 -13.22 10.19
CA PHE A 295 -1.16 -12.61 11.40
C PHE A 295 -2.12 -12.59 12.57
N TYR A 296 -3.37 -12.21 12.32
CA TYR A 296 -4.39 -12.22 13.34
C TYR A 296 -4.61 -13.64 13.91
N VAL A 297 -4.69 -14.65 13.05
CA VAL A 297 -4.82 -16.06 13.46
C VAL A 297 -3.60 -16.53 14.26
N LEU A 298 -2.39 -16.13 13.88
CA LEU A 298 -1.17 -16.44 14.63
C LEU A 298 -1.23 -15.86 16.05
N GLY A 299 -1.65 -14.60 16.20
CA GLY A 299 -1.87 -13.99 17.51
C GLY A 299 -2.99 -14.65 18.32
N ALA A 300 -4.15 -14.86 17.69
CA ALA A 300 -5.34 -15.42 18.32
C ALA A 300 -5.21 -16.90 18.70
N GLY A 301 -4.45 -17.66 17.94
CA GLY A 301 -4.28 -19.10 18.15
C GLY A 301 -3.10 -19.41 19.06
N VAL A 302 -1.94 -18.85 18.74
CA VAL A 302 -0.68 -19.18 19.44
C VAL A 302 -0.50 -18.30 20.67
N LEU A 303 -0.45 -16.99 20.51
CA LEU A 303 -0.13 -16.06 21.61
C LEU A 303 -1.22 -16.01 22.67
N HIS A 304 -2.49 -15.91 22.24
CA HIS A 304 -3.62 -15.95 23.16
C HIS A 304 -3.71 -17.28 23.91
N GLY A 305 -3.47 -18.40 23.22
CA GLY A 305 -3.42 -19.74 23.83
C GLY A 305 -2.28 -19.90 24.85
N MET A 306 -1.17 -19.18 24.66
CA MET A 306 -0.05 -19.12 25.60
C MET A 306 -0.26 -18.12 26.73
N GLY A 307 -1.31 -17.30 26.70
CA GLY A 307 -1.54 -16.21 27.66
C GLY A 307 -0.50 -15.09 27.57
N VAL A 308 0.20 -14.96 26.43
CA VAL A 308 1.25 -13.97 26.23
C VAL A 308 0.70 -12.85 25.37
N VAL A 309 0.64 -11.64 25.92
CA VAL A 309 0.42 -10.41 25.15
C VAL A 309 1.78 -9.73 25.02
N PRO A 310 2.49 -9.89 23.88
CA PRO A 310 3.82 -9.34 23.74
C PRO A 310 3.77 -7.81 23.71
N ALA A 311 4.53 -7.16 24.58
CA ALA A 311 4.78 -5.73 24.50
C ALA A 311 5.64 -5.43 23.26
N ALA A 312 5.52 -4.23 22.68
CA ALA A 312 6.24 -3.86 21.45
C ALA A 312 7.77 -4.13 21.50
N ASN A 313 8.38 -4.03 22.68
CA ASN A 313 9.82 -4.29 22.91
C ASN A 313 10.17 -5.79 23.07
N ASP A 314 9.19 -6.64 23.35
CA ASP A 314 9.38 -8.08 23.57
C ASP A 314 9.00 -8.90 22.33
N MET A 315 8.39 -8.26 21.31
CA MET A 315 8.10 -8.86 20.00
C MET A 315 9.35 -9.26 19.21
N ILE A 316 10.51 -8.65 19.50
CA ILE A 316 11.77 -8.83 18.77
C ILE A 316 12.84 -9.49 19.68
N LYS A 317 12.48 -10.00 20.86
CA LYS A 317 13.43 -10.69 21.76
C LYS A 317 13.43 -12.20 21.57
#